data_AF-A0A8J6EYI7-F1
#
_entry.id   AF-A0A8J6EYI7-F1
#
_cell.length_a   1.000
_cell.length_b   1.000
_cell.length_c   1.000
_cell.angle_alpha   90.00
_cell.angle_beta   90.00
_cell.angle_gamma   90.00
#
_symmetry.space_group_name_H-M   'P 1'
#
loop_
_entity.id
_entity.type
_entity.pdbx_description
1 polymer ?
#
loop_
_entity_poly.entity_id
_entity_poly.type
_entity_poly.pdbx_seq_one_letter_code
_entity_poly.pdbx_strand_id
1 'polypeptide(L)'
;MCPYSCIVLIWDDSRDGKDKLVLEFTFTKPVLSVRLRTDKIVIVVKNRIYVYSFPDNPTKLFEFDTRDNPKGLCDLCPSMEKQLLIFPGHKCGSLQLVDLCNAKPSSSSAPFTINAHQSELGCLAVNQQGTLVASASRKGTLIRLFDTQTREQLVELRRGTDPATLYCINFSHDSSFLCSSSDKGTVHIFALKDTKLNRRSAYVMCQCL
;
A
#
# COMPACT_ATOMS: atom_id res chain seq x y z
N MET A 1 -1.20 -26.94 -9.71
CA MET A 1 -0.44 -26.03 -10.58
C MET A 1 -1.43 -25.30 -11.47
N CYS A 2 -1.40 -23.97 -11.53
CA CYS A 2 -2.21 -23.24 -12.52
C CYS A 2 -1.51 -23.39 -13.88
N PRO A 3 -2.18 -23.87 -14.94
CA PRO A 3 -1.56 -24.09 -16.25
C PRO A 3 -1.40 -22.81 -17.08
N TYR A 4 -1.86 -21.67 -16.57
CA TYR A 4 -1.82 -20.39 -17.27
C TYR A 4 -0.73 -19.50 -16.67
N SER A 5 0.19 -19.03 -17.52
CA SER A 5 1.07 -17.92 -17.20
C SER A 5 0.24 -16.64 -17.06
N CYS A 6 0.57 -15.81 -16.07
CA CYS A 6 0.00 -14.49 -15.92
C CYS A 6 0.98 -13.46 -16.47
N ILE A 7 0.49 -12.54 -17.28
CA ILE A 7 1.31 -11.57 -18.00
C ILE A 7 0.90 -10.17 -17.57
N VAL A 8 1.89 -9.32 -17.28
CA VAL A 8 1.71 -7.88 -17.07
C VAL A 8 2.27 -7.17 -18.31
N LEU A 9 1.43 -6.39 -18.98
CA LEU A 9 1.79 -5.61 -20.15
C LEU A 9 1.78 -4.12 -19.79
N ILE A 10 2.81 -3.38 -20.17
CA ILE A 10 2.87 -1.93 -19.99
C ILE A 10 2.83 -1.26 -21.36
N TRP A 11 1.86 -0.36 -21.50
CA TRP A 11 1.56 0.33 -22.72
C TRP A 11 1.88 1.81 -22.55
N ASP A 12 2.45 2.41 -23.58
CA ASP A 12 2.69 3.85 -23.67
C ASP A 12 1.74 4.44 -24.71
N ASP A 13 0.68 5.09 -24.22
CA ASP A 13 -0.36 5.67 -25.07
C ASP A 13 0.11 6.87 -25.88
N SER A 14 1.30 7.43 -25.59
CA SER A 14 1.89 8.48 -26.42
C SER A 14 2.51 7.96 -27.73
N ARG A 15 2.74 6.65 -27.83
CA ARG A 15 3.28 5.99 -29.02
C ARG A 15 2.15 5.51 -29.94
N ASP A 16 2.42 5.42 -31.23
CA ASP A 16 1.45 4.96 -32.23
C ASP A 16 1.71 3.52 -32.70
N GLY A 17 0.63 2.83 -33.09
CA GLY A 17 0.72 1.52 -33.74
C GLY A 17 1.24 0.39 -32.85
N LYS A 18 2.13 -0.45 -33.41
CA LYS A 18 2.66 -1.65 -32.75
C LYS A 18 3.67 -1.35 -31.64
N ASP A 19 4.18 -0.12 -31.58
CA ASP A 19 5.19 0.31 -30.59
C ASP A 19 4.56 0.78 -29.27
N LYS A 20 3.22 0.70 -29.15
CA LYS A 20 2.49 0.98 -27.90
C LYS A 20 2.86 0.04 -26.76
N LEU A 21 3.12 -1.23 -27.05
CA LEU A 21 3.55 -2.18 -26.04
C LEU A 21 5.03 -1.96 -25.75
N VAL A 22 5.35 -1.46 -24.56
CA VAL A 22 6.73 -1.13 -24.19
C VAL A 22 7.37 -2.27 -23.40
N LEU A 23 6.63 -2.91 -22.49
CA LEU A 23 7.17 -3.91 -21.59
C LEU A 23 6.21 -5.08 -21.37
N GLU A 24 6.77 -6.27 -21.22
CA GLU A 24 6.05 -7.50 -20.89
C GLU A 24 6.76 -8.25 -19.76
N PHE A 25 6.00 -8.63 -18.72
CA PHE A 25 6.49 -9.43 -17.61
C PHE A 25 5.64 -10.70 -17.48
N THR A 26 6.30 -11.86 -17.49
CA THR A 26 5.63 -13.16 -17.35
C THR A 26 5.84 -13.75 -15.96
N PHE A 27 4.75 -14.21 -15.34
CA PHE A 27 4.75 -14.84 -14.02
C PHE A 27 4.07 -16.21 -14.07
N THR A 28 4.58 -17.14 -13.26
CA THR A 28 4.00 -18.49 -13.08
C THR A 28 2.87 -18.51 -12.05
N LYS A 29 2.65 -17.40 -11.34
CA LYS A 29 1.59 -17.22 -10.34
C LYS A 29 0.74 -16.01 -10.69
N PRO A 30 -0.54 -15.98 -10.29
CA PRO A 30 -1.40 -14.82 -10.45
C PRO A 30 -0.80 -13.56 -9.85
N VAL A 31 -0.72 -12.51 -10.68
CA VAL A 31 -0.40 -11.16 -10.25
C VAL A 31 -1.66 -10.56 -9.62
N LEU A 32 -1.54 -10.15 -8.37
CA LEU A 32 -2.66 -9.64 -7.56
C LEU A 32 -2.72 -8.12 -7.58
N SER A 33 -1.58 -7.44 -7.72
CA SER A 33 -1.50 -6.00 -7.74
C SER A 33 -0.23 -5.55 -8.45
N VAL A 34 -0.31 -4.40 -9.12
CA VAL A 34 0.83 -3.68 -9.70
C VAL A 34 0.80 -2.26 -9.16
N ARG A 35 1.97 -1.74 -8.77
CA ARG A 35 2.18 -0.33 -8.42
C ARG A 35 3.32 0.23 -9.25
N LEU A 36 3.14 1.46 -9.70
CA LEU A 36 4.09 2.16 -10.55
C LEU A 36 4.57 3.41 -9.83
N ARG A 37 5.83 3.72 -10.06
CA ARG A 37 6.48 4.98 -9.74
C ARG A 37 7.33 5.36 -10.95
N THR A 38 7.79 6.61 -10.99
CA THR A 38 8.62 7.14 -12.07
C THR A 38 9.87 6.29 -12.38
N ASP A 39 10.46 5.62 -11.38
CA ASP A 39 11.69 4.85 -11.52
C ASP A 39 11.55 3.35 -11.18
N LYS A 40 10.36 2.88 -10.77
CA LYS A 40 10.15 1.48 -10.36
C LYS A 40 8.77 0.93 -10.70
N ILE A 41 8.73 -0.37 -10.95
CA ILE A 41 7.49 -1.16 -10.98
C ILE A 41 7.52 -2.17 -9.83
N VAL A 42 6.44 -2.22 -9.06
CA VAL A 42 6.24 -3.20 -8.00
C VAL A 42 5.13 -4.15 -8.42
N ILE A 43 5.42 -5.45 -8.44
CA ILE A 43 4.49 -6.51 -8.82
C ILE A 43 4.28 -7.42 -7.63
N VAL A 44 3.03 -7.57 -7.21
CA VAL A 44 2.65 -8.38 -6.06
C VAL A 44 1.99 -9.65 -6.53
N VAL A 45 2.53 -10.78 -6.09
CA VAL A 45 1.90 -12.08 -6.15
C VAL A 45 1.54 -12.52 -4.72
N LYS A 46 0.81 -13.64 -4.59
CA LYS A 46 0.25 -14.08 -3.30
C LYS A 46 1.23 -14.04 -2.12
N ASN A 47 2.47 -14.49 -2.29
CA ASN A 47 3.43 -14.61 -1.18
C ASN A 47 4.76 -13.89 -1.46
N ARG A 48 4.84 -13.11 -2.53
CA ARG A 48 6.07 -12.40 -2.94
C ARG A 48 5.77 -11.05 -3.55
N ILE A 49 6.71 -10.13 -3.38
CA ILE A 49 6.71 -8.83 -4.03
C ILE A 49 8.00 -8.69 -4.82
N TYR A 50 7.87 -8.36 -6.08
CA TYR A 50 8.98 -8.10 -6.99
C TYR A 50 9.07 -6.61 -7.27
N VAL A 51 10.28 -6.06 -7.24
CA VAL A 51 10.55 -4.66 -7.58
C VAL A 51 11.50 -4.63 -8.77
N TYR A 52 11.09 -3.95 -9.83
CA TYR A 52 11.86 -3.78 -11.06
C TYR A 52 12.25 -2.31 -11.26
N SER A 53 13.38 -2.07 -11.95
CA SER A 53 13.69 -0.75 -12.48
C SER A 53 12.69 -0.34 -13.58
N PHE A 54 12.51 0.95 -13.77
CA PHE A 54 11.65 1.55 -14.79
C PHE A 54 12.19 2.95 -15.12
N PRO A 55 11.98 3.52 -16.32
CA PRO A 55 11.31 2.93 -17.50
C PRO A 55 12.19 2.07 -18.39
N ASP A 56 13.48 2.38 -18.49
CA ASP A 56 14.37 1.79 -19.49
C ASP A 56 14.93 0.45 -19.03
N ASN A 57 14.78 -0.59 -19.87
CA ASN A 57 15.24 -1.96 -19.65
C ASN A 57 15.00 -2.47 -18.22
N PRO A 58 13.74 -2.71 -17.81
CA PRO A 58 13.40 -3.19 -16.48
C PRO A 58 14.16 -4.43 -16.07
N THR A 59 14.93 -4.30 -14.99
CA THR A 59 15.65 -5.41 -14.34
C THR A 59 15.10 -5.61 -12.95
N LYS A 60 15.09 -6.85 -12.46
CA LYS A 60 14.64 -7.15 -11.09
C LYS A 60 15.67 -6.60 -10.10
N LEU A 61 15.27 -5.61 -9.31
CA LEU A 61 16.08 -4.98 -8.27
C LEU A 61 15.97 -5.72 -6.95
N PHE A 62 14.74 -6.04 -6.54
CA PHE A 62 14.45 -6.66 -5.24
C PHE A 62 13.37 -7.72 -5.34
N GLU A 63 13.42 -8.67 -4.40
CA GLU A 63 12.41 -9.69 -4.18
C GLU A 63 12.20 -9.82 -2.67
N PHE A 64 10.96 -9.65 -2.23
CA PHE A 64 10.57 -9.76 -0.83
C PHE A 64 9.57 -10.90 -0.66
N ASP A 65 9.86 -11.80 0.29
CA ASP A 65 8.89 -12.79 0.73
C ASP A 65 7.87 -12.13 1.67
N THR A 66 6.61 -12.56 1.56
CA THR A 66 5.51 -12.08 2.40
C THR A 66 4.75 -13.27 2.97
N ARG A 67 3.94 -13.03 4.00
CA ARG A 67 2.82 -13.93 4.31
C ARG A 67 1.86 -13.96 3.11
N ASP A 68 0.98 -14.97 3.06
CA ASP A 68 -0.22 -14.94 2.21
C ASP A 68 -0.87 -13.54 2.20
N ASN A 69 -0.74 -12.89 1.05
CA ASN A 69 -1.24 -11.57 0.72
C ASN A 69 -2.28 -11.69 -0.40
N PRO A 70 -3.44 -12.32 -0.14
CA PRO A 70 -4.44 -12.65 -1.17
C PRO A 70 -5.07 -11.42 -1.82
N LYS A 71 -4.97 -10.24 -1.19
CA LYS A 71 -5.46 -8.96 -1.71
C LYS A 71 -4.39 -8.16 -2.48
N GLY A 72 -3.16 -8.68 -2.58
CA GLY A 72 -2.06 -7.96 -3.22
C GLY A 72 -1.73 -6.61 -2.57
N LEU A 73 -1.88 -6.50 -1.24
CA LEU A 73 -1.65 -5.26 -0.52
C LEU A 73 -0.18 -4.87 -0.61
N CYS A 74 0.07 -3.70 -1.19
CA CYS A 74 1.32 -2.96 -1.09
C CYS A 74 1.02 -1.50 -1.40
N ASP A 75 1.89 -0.62 -0.93
CA ASP A 75 1.86 0.78 -1.33
C ASP A 75 3.28 1.35 -1.40
N LEU A 76 3.49 2.30 -2.29
CA LEU A 76 4.80 2.85 -2.59
C LEU A 76 4.76 4.37 -2.45
N CYS A 77 5.70 4.90 -1.69
CA CYS A 77 5.83 6.33 -1.48
C CYS A 77 6.11 7.03 -2.82
N PRO A 78 5.28 8.01 -3.21
CA PRO A 78 5.44 8.75 -4.46
C PRO A 78 6.56 9.80 -4.41
N SER A 79 7.07 10.17 -3.22
CA SER A 79 8.15 11.17 -3.08
C SER A 79 9.44 10.74 -3.79
N MET A 80 10.07 11.66 -4.50
CA MET A 80 11.38 11.43 -5.12
C MET A 80 12.50 11.26 -4.07
N GLU A 81 12.37 11.90 -2.91
CA GLU A 81 13.37 11.90 -1.84
C GLU A 81 13.33 10.61 -1.00
N LYS A 82 12.16 9.97 -0.88
CA LYS A 82 11.97 8.78 -0.06
C LYS A 82 11.29 7.66 -0.84
N GLN A 83 11.99 6.55 -0.99
CA GLN A 83 11.52 5.37 -1.72
C GLN A 83 10.99 4.29 -0.79
N LEU A 84 10.02 4.67 0.05
CA LEU A 84 9.45 3.75 1.04
C LEU A 84 8.40 2.83 0.42
N LEU A 85 8.67 1.54 0.42
CA LEU A 85 7.71 0.48 0.08
C LEU A 85 7.11 -0.10 1.37
N ILE A 86 5.79 -0.21 1.42
CA ILE A 86 5.07 -0.81 2.54
C ILE A 86 4.21 -2.00 2.10
N PHE A 87 4.17 -3.05 2.91
CA PHE A 87 3.41 -4.27 2.62
C PHE A 87 3.18 -5.12 3.88
N PRO A 88 2.31 -6.15 3.84
CA PRO A 88 2.13 -7.07 4.96
C PRO A 88 3.38 -7.90 5.25
N GLY A 89 3.82 -7.92 6.51
CA GLY A 89 4.95 -8.73 6.97
C GLY A 89 4.61 -10.20 7.24
N HIS A 90 5.60 -10.97 7.68
CA HIS A 90 5.42 -12.40 7.98
C HIS A 90 4.52 -12.68 9.19
N LYS A 91 4.49 -11.77 10.18
CA LYS A 91 3.63 -11.92 11.37
C LYS A 91 2.21 -11.42 11.05
N CYS A 92 1.21 -12.07 11.65
CA CYS A 92 -0.20 -11.69 11.44
C CYS A 92 -0.39 -10.23 11.86
N GLY A 93 -1.00 -9.43 10.98
CA GLY A 93 -1.27 -8.00 11.24
C GLY A 93 -0.01 -7.12 11.31
N SER A 94 1.16 -7.64 10.94
CA SER A 94 2.39 -6.84 10.84
C SER A 94 2.51 -6.12 9.50
N LEU A 95 3.06 -4.91 9.53
CA LEU A 95 3.50 -4.14 8.37
C LEU A 95 5.01 -4.25 8.26
N GLN A 96 5.51 -4.38 7.04
CA GLN A 96 6.91 -4.23 6.69
C GLN A 96 7.11 -2.93 5.91
N LEU A 97 8.17 -2.22 6.27
CA LEU A 97 8.61 -0.95 5.69
C LEU A 97 10.03 -1.16 5.14
N VAL A 98 10.22 -0.89 3.85
CA VAL A 98 11.52 -1.00 3.18
C VAL A 98 11.84 0.30 2.48
N ASP A 99 12.97 0.90 2.82
CA ASP A 99 13.54 1.99 2.05
C ASP A 99 14.35 1.43 0.88
N LEU A 100 13.82 1.56 -0.33
CA LEU A 100 14.42 1.01 -1.54
C LEU A 100 15.67 1.77 -2.01
N CYS A 101 15.95 2.98 -1.50
CA CYS A 101 17.21 3.68 -1.76
C CYS A 101 18.36 3.08 -0.97
N ASN A 102 18.08 2.67 0.27
CA ASN A 102 19.08 2.19 1.22
C ASN A 102 19.20 0.67 1.25
N ALA A 103 18.21 -0.04 0.72
CA ALA A 103 18.25 -1.49 0.57
C ALA A 103 19.34 -1.87 -0.42
N LYS A 104 20.32 -2.69 0.00
CA LYS A 104 21.25 -3.31 -0.96
C LYS A 104 20.63 -4.62 -1.43
N PRO A 105 20.58 -4.89 -2.75
CA PRO A 105 19.99 -6.13 -3.29
C PRO A 105 20.59 -7.43 -2.72
N SER A 106 21.83 -7.36 -2.23
CA SER A 106 22.62 -8.49 -1.71
C SER A 106 22.81 -8.48 -0.19
N SER A 107 22.36 -7.45 0.52
CA SER A 107 22.44 -7.40 1.99
C SER A 107 21.06 -7.55 2.60
N SER A 108 20.94 -8.38 3.62
CA SER A 108 19.76 -8.52 4.48
C SER A 108 19.51 -7.25 5.31
N SER A 109 19.32 -6.08 4.68
CA SER A 109 18.73 -4.94 5.37
C SER A 109 17.28 -5.33 5.68
N ALA A 110 17.10 -5.95 6.84
CA ALA A 110 15.83 -6.54 7.20
C ALA A 110 14.76 -5.43 7.18
N PRO A 111 13.61 -5.65 6.52
CA PRO A 111 12.50 -4.70 6.54
C PRO A 111 12.16 -4.32 7.97
N PHE A 112 11.94 -3.03 8.23
CA PHE A 112 11.43 -2.60 9.51
C PHE A 112 10.03 -3.16 9.69
N THR A 113 9.76 -3.77 10.84
CA THR A 113 8.47 -4.42 11.10
C THR A 113 7.70 -3.66 12.19
N ILE A 114 6.43 -3.37 11.91
CA ILE A 114 5.48 -2.77 12.85
C ILE A 114 4.38 -3.79 13.13
N ASN A 115 4.16 -4.16 14.39
CA ASN A 115 3.04 -5.03 14.79
C ASN A 115 1.75 -4.19 14.89
N ALA A 116 1.18 -3.85 13.75
CA ALA A 116 0.10 -2.86 13.67
C ALA A 116 -1.26 -3.38 14.20
N HIS A 117 -1.57 -4.65 13.97
CA HIS A 117 -2.85 -5.26 14.33
C HIS A 117 -2.70 -6.70 14.82
N GLN A 118 -3.70 -7.20 15.56
CA GLN A 118 -3.75 -8.61 16.01
C GLN A 118 -4.27 -9.57 14.93
N SER A 119 -5.03 -9.05 13.96
CA SER A 119 -5.55 -9.81 12.83
C SER A 119 -4.94 -9.31 11.52
N GLU A 120 -5.12 -10.08 10.45
CA GLU A 120 -4.64 -9.76 9.10
C GLU A 120 -4.93 -8.33 8.67
N LEU A 121 -4.03 -7.75 7.89
CA LEU A 121 -4.22 -6.43 7.30
C LEU A 121 -5.32 -6.47 6.24
N GLY A 122 -6.21 -5.49 6.28
CA GLY A 122 -7.28 -5.28 5.32
C GLY A 122 -6.94 -4.21 4.29
N CYS A 123 -6.31 -3.12 4.74
CA CYS A 123 -5.85 -1.98 3.93
C CYS A 123 -4.58 -1.38 4.54
N LEU A 124 -3.78 -0.74 3.70
CA LEU A 124 -2.61 0.05 4.08
C LEU A 124 -2.43 1.21 3.10
N ALA A 125 -1.78 2.28 3.54
CA ALA A 125 -1.43 3.42 2.71
C ALA A 125 -0.23 4.17 3.31
N VAL A 126 0.63 4.70 2.45
CA VAL A 126 1.70 5.63 2.85
C VAL A 126 1.35 7.04 2.38
N ASN A 127 1.71 8.07 3.15
CA ASN A 127 1.48 9.44 2.72
C ASN A 127 2.48 9.90 1.64
N GLN A 128 2.21 11.04 1.02
CA GLN A 128 3.02 11.59 -0.07
C GLN A 128 4.50 11.76 0.31
N GLN A 129 4.77 12.20 1.54
CA GLN A 129 6.12 12.46 2.05
C GLN A 129 6.82 11.18 2.55
N GLY A 130 6.11 10.07 2.65
CA GLY A 130 6.63 8.82 3.19
C GLY A 130 6.95 8.88 4.69
N THR A 131 6.41 9.85 5.43
CA THR A 131 6.61 10.02 6.87
C THR A 131 5.59 9.25 7.71
N LEU A 132 4.40 9.01 7.17
CA LEU A 132 3.29 8.32 7.85
C LEU A 132 2.84 7.09 7.08
N VAL A 133 2.49 6.04 7.83
CA VAL A 133 1.78 4.87 7.29
C VAL A 133 0.46 4.69 8.04
N ALA A 134 -0.63 4.56 7.28
CA ALA A 134 -1.93 4.17 7.79
C ALA A 134 -2.18 2.69 7.52
N SER A 135 -2.83 2.01 8.46
CA SER A 135 -3.26 0.62 8.26
C SER A 135 -4.55 0.30 8.98
N ALA A 136 -5.30 -0.63 8.42
CA ALA A 136 -6.46 -1.22 9.06
C ALA A 136 -6.39 -2.74 8.92
N SER A 137 -6.89 -3.44 9.92
CA SER A 137 -7.05 -4.89 9.85
C SER A 137 -8.32 -5.30 9.11
N ARG A 138 -8.50 -6.61 8.87
CA ARG A 138 -9.74 -7.19 8.34
C ARG A 138 -10.96 -6.94 9.22
N LYS A 139 -10.79 -6.62 10.52
CA LYS A 139 -11.90 -6.16 11.37
C LYS A 139 -12.39 -4.78 10.96
N GLY A 140 -11.47 -3.92 10.50
CA GLY A 140 -11.77 -2.60 9.93
C GLY A 140 -12.43 -1.59 10.87
N THR A 141 -12.52 -1.86 12.18
CA THR A 141 -13.11 -0.94 13.17
C THR A 141 -12.18 0.23 13.51
N LEU A 142 -10.88 -0.01 13.43
CA LEU A 142 -9.82 0.93 13.76
C LEU A 142 -8.88 1.08 12.58
N ILE A 143 -8.44 2.31 12.36
CA ILE A 143 -7.37 2.68 11.45
C ILE A 143 -6.25 3.26 12.31
N ARG A 144 -5.04 2.75 12.17
CA ARG A 144 -3.87 3.17 12.96
C ARG A 144 -2.87 3.85 12.06
N LEU A 145 -2.34 4.97 12.54
CA LEU A 145 -1.26 5.71 11.90
C LEU A 145 0.02 5.52 12.69
N PHE A 146 1.12 5.30 11.98
CA PHE A 146 2.43 5.13 12.55
C PHE A 146 3.41 6.09 11.89
N ASP A 147 4.37 6.56 12.68
CA ASP A 147 5.54 7.24 12.16
C ASP A 147 6.46 6.22 11.48
N THR A 148 6.92 6.51 10.28
CA THR A 148 7.75 5.58 9.50
C THR A 148 9.20 5.51 9.98
N GLN A 149 9.70 6.51 10.71
CA GLN A 149 11.06 6.59 11.22
C GLN A 149 11.15 6.01 12.63
N THR A 150 10.32 6.48 13.56
CA THR A 150 10.31 5.98 14.95
C THR A 150 9.61 4.64 15.07
N ARG A 151 8.67 4.35 14.15
CA ARG A 151 7.80 3.16 14.14
C ARG A 151 6.76 3.15 15.26
N GLU A 152 6.56 4.29 15.91
CA GLU A 152 5.59 4.46 16.97
C GLU A 152 4.20 4.70 16.40
N GLN A 153 3.18 4.20 17.10
CA GLN A 153 1.79 4.49 16.78
C GLN A 153 1.48 5.92 17.22
N LEU A 154 1.13 6.79 16.27
CA LEU A 154 0.82 8.19 16.54
C LEU A 154 -0.66 8.40 16.83
N VAL A 155 -1.53 7.79 16.03
CA VAL A 155 -2.97 8.04 16.08
C VAL A 155 -3.75 6.75 15.88
N GLU A 156 -4.83 6.57 16.64
CA GLU A 156 -5.83 5.54 16.41
C GLU A 156 -7.18 6.20 16.08
N LEU A 157 -7.68 5.95 14.88
CA LEU A 157 -8.92 6.51 14.35
C LEU A 157 -10.01 5.44 14.39
N ARG A 158 -11.12 5.76 15.05
CA ARG A 158 -12.28 4.87 15.11
C ARG A 158 -13.21 5.12 13.94
N ARG A 159 -13.27 4.17 13.01
CA ARG A 159 -14.22 4.19 11.89
C ARG A 159 -15.63 3.84 12.35
N GLY A 160 -15.80 2.88 13.25
CA GLY A 160 -17.09 2.58 13.85
C GLY A 160 -17.03 1.42 14.83
N THR A 161 -18.18 1.07 15.41
CA THR A 161 -18.31 -0.06 16.34
C THR A 161 -18.34 -1.39 15.59
N ASP A 162 -19.16 -1.47 14.54
CA ASP A 162 -19.34 -2.71 13.78
C ASP A 162 -18.16 -2.97 12.86
N PRO A 163 -17.73 -4.24 12.69
CA PRO A 163 -16.75 -4.62 11.68
C PRO A 163 -17.17 -4.19 10.27
N ALA A 164 -16.19 -3.80 9.46
CA ALA A 164 -16.39 -3.40 8.08
C ALA A 164 -15.20 -3.81 7.22
N THR A 165 -15.48 -4.25 5.99
CA THR A 165 -14.43 -4.51 5.00
C THR A 165 -14.03 -3.20 4.37
N LEU A 166 -12.83 -2.71 4.65
CA LEU A 166 -12.31 -1.53 3.98
C LEU A 166 -11.87 -1.90 2.57
N TYR A 167 -12.18 -1.02 1.61
CA TYR A 167 -11.73 -1.12 0.22
C TYR A 167 -10.45 -0.31 0.00
N CYS A 168 -10.41 0.92 0.51
CA CYS A 168 -9.23 1.76 0.45
C CYS A 168 -9.12 2.70 1.66
N ILE A 169 -7.89 3.14 1.89
CA ILE A 169 -7.52 4.23 2.81
C ILE A 169 -6.56 5.13 2.01
N ASN A 170 -6.70 6.44 2.11
CA ASN A 170 -5.77 7.35 1.43
C ASN A 170 -5.56 8.64 2.24
N PHE A 171 -4.36 9.20 2.15
CA PHE A 171 -4.03 10.49 2.74
C PHE A 171 -4.43 11.62 1.78
N SER A 172 -4.79 12.78 2.32
CA SER A 172 -4.74 14.02 1.54
C SER A 172 -3.28 14.35 1.19
N HIS A 173 -3.08 15.09 0.10
CA HIS A 173 -1.75 15.43 -0.39
C HIS A 173 -0.85 16.12 0.67
N ASP A 174 -1.46 16.97 1.50
CA ASP A 174 -0.82 17.71 2.59
C ASP A 174 -0.81 16.96 3.94
N SER A 175 -1.24 15.69 3.94
CA SER A 175 -1.42 14.84 5.11
C SER A 175 -2.30 15.44 6.22
N SER A 176 -3.17 16.39 5.91
CA SER A 176 -4.11 16.97 6.88
C SER A 176 -5.32 16.07 7.15
N PHE A 177 -5.69 15.22 6.19
CA PHE A 177 -6.82 14.31 6.29
C PHE A 177 -6.47 12.89 5.86
N LEU A 178 -7.26 11.94 6.35
CA LEU A 178 -7.28 10.56 5.89
C LEU A 178 -8.70 10.17 5.51
N CYS A 179 -8.89 9.62 4.32
CA CYS A 179 -10.17 9.04 3.92
C CYS A 179 -10.15 7.51 4.03
N SER A 180 -11.29 6.90 4.32
CA SER A 180 -11.48 5.46 4.20
C SER A 180 -12.86 5.12 3.66
N SER A 181 -12.92 4.13 2.79
CA SER A 181 -14.17 3.58 2.23
C SER A 181 -14.36 2.13 2.66
N SER A 182 -15.62 1.71 2.83
CA SER A 182 -15.95 0.37 3.28
C SER A 182 -17.27 -0.16 2.72
N ASP A 183 -17.53 -1.44 2.97
CA ASP A 183 -18.79 -2.13 2.66
C ASP A 183 -20.03 -1.59 3.42
N LYS A 184 -19.85 -0.62 4.32
CA LYS A 184 -20.96 0.03 5.04
C LYS A 184 -21.66 1.15 4.25
N GLY A 185 -21.23 1.40 3.01
CA GLY A 185 -21.84 2.43 2.16
C GLY A 185 -21.54 3.87 2.59
N THR A 186 -20.60 4.06 3.52
CA THR A 186 -20.13 5.37 3.98
C THR A 186 -18.63 5.52 3.75
N VAL A 187 -18.23 6.75 3.43
CA VAL A 187 -16.82 7.18 3.42
C VAL A 187 -16.57 7.98 4.69
N HIS A 188 -15.49 7.66 5.39
CA HIS A 188 -15.07 8.39 6.59
C HIS A 188 -13.89 9.29 6.24
N ILE A 189 -13.93 10.53 6.71
CA ILE A 189 -12.83 11.48 6.60
C ILE A 189 -12.38 11.85 8.01
N PHE A 190 -11.09 11.73 8.28
CA PHE A 190 -10.50 12.02 9.58
C PHE A 190 -9.50 13.16 9.45
N ALA A 191 -9.62 14.19 10.27
CA ALA A 191 -8.61 15.22 10.43
C ALA A 191 -7.41 14.67 11.23
N LEU A 192 -6.20 14.81 10.69
CA LEU A 192 -4.97 14.31 11.30
C LEU A 192 -4.23 15.37 12.12
N LYS A 193 -4.30 16.64 11.71
CA LYS A 193 -3.64 17.77 12.41
C LYS A 193 -4.44 18.27 13.60
N ASP A 194 -5.76 18.42 13.44
CA ASP A 194 -6.68 18.76 14.53
C ASP A 194 -7.64 17.61 14.79
N THR A 195 -7.21 16.68 15.65
CA THR A 195 -7.99 15.49 15.99
C THR A 195 -9.27 15.81 16.77
N LYS A 196 -9.43 17.04 17.28
CA LYS A 196 -10.68 17.47 17.93
C LYS A 196 -11.85 17.56 16.94
N LEU A 197 -11.56 17.72 15.65
CA LEU A 197 -12.56 17.70 14.59
C LEU A 197 -13.16 16.32 14.36
N ASN A 198 -12.52 15.24 14.82
CA ASN A 198 -13.00 13.87 14.65
C ASN A 198 -14.12 13.46 15.62
N ARG A 199 -14.82 14.42 16.25
CA ARG A 199 -15.97 14.12 17.13
C ARG A 199 -17.08 13.47 16.31
N ARG A 200 -17.76 12.49 16.94
CA ARG A 200 -18.76 11.60 16.32
C ARG A 200 -19.73 12.35 15.40
N SER A 201 -19.49 12.29 14.09
CA SER A 201 -20.51 12.61 13.10
C SER A 201 -21.60 11.54 13.20
N ALA A 202 -22.68 11.87 13.92
CA ALA A 202 -23.91 11.08 13.96
C ALA A 202 -24.78 11.30 12.71
N TYR A 203 -24.26 11.99 11.69
CA TYR A 203 -24.99 12.28 10.47
C TYR A 203 -24.38 11.55 9.28
N VAL A 204 -25.20 10.67 8.74
CA VAL A 204 -25.14 10.07 7.41
C VAL A 204 -25.02 11.19 6.36
N MET A 205 -24.32 10.88 5.26
CA MET A 205 -24.02 11.70 4.07
C MET A 205 -22.81 12.63 4.14
N CYS A 206 -21.73 12.22 3.47
CA CYS A 206 -21.06 13.10 2.52
C CYS A 206 -21.39 12.59 1.11
N GLN A 207 -22.32 13.28 0.44
CA GLN A 207 -22.25 13.38 -1.02
C GLN A 207 -20.99 14.20 -1.34
N CYS A 208 -20.24 13.76 -2.34
CA CYS A 208 -19.18 14.55 -2.94
C CYS A 208 -19.70 15.95 -3.30
N LEU A 209 -18.94 16.99 -2.96
CA LEU A 209 -18.91 18.22 -3.74
C LEU A 209 -17.87 18.06 -4.85
#